data_AF-A0A520ACN0-F1
#
_entry.id   AF-A0A520ACN0-F1
#
_cell.length_a   1.000
_cell.length_b   1.000
_cell.length_c   1.000
_cell.angle_alpha   90.00
_cell.angle_beta   90.00
_cell.angle_gamma   90.00
#
_symmetry.space_group_name_H-M   'P 1'
#
loop_
_entity.id
_entity.type
_entity.pdbx_description
1 polymer ?
#
loop_
_entity_poly.entity_id
_entity_poly.type
_entity_poly.pdbx_seq_one_letter_code
_entity_poly.pdbx_strand_id
1 'polypeptide(L)'
;MKIITTSEFAKATKIDKLGVPGLAGLLMELMKLNDINDVFSQNQHFKGLEFVDKILETIGVSIDFDEDELNSIPKTGPFIAIANHPYGGVEGLALVKLLCTVRPDAKVMVNFILKKIPNLDEFFVAVNPFENVQHSSSISGLKTTFDLLRSGTPIGIFPAGEVSTFKLDAQQVTDRMWHPVVGKLIAKAKVPVVPIYFHGNNGVLFNILSFIHPTLRTAKLPSEFLNKHGRTIRVRIGKSIAPAEISNMNSSNKLMDFLRARTYALGVGLDTDKKLFNPLKLFKIKKKAEEIIEETSRVLIKEEVSTLEDFKVWTEKNYEVYIVPTLKIPNILREIGRLREITFREVGEGTNKKIDLDNYDIYYNHLFIWDKDLENIVGAYR
;
A
#
# COMPACT_ATOMS: atom_id res chain seq x y z
N MET A 1 -15.33 -8.60 -29.32
CA MET A 1 -15.69 -7.25 -28.83
C MET A 1 -14.45 -6.36 -28.76
N LYS A 2 -14.45 -5.12 -29.30
CA LYS A 2 -13.35 -4.17 -29.10
C LYS A 2 -13.69 -3.20 -27.97
N ILE A 3 -12.93 -3.23 -26.88
CA ILE A 3 -13.12 -2.34 -25.71
C ILE A 3 -12.49 -0.98 -25.95
N ILE A 4 -11.32 -0.99 -26.60
CA ILE A 4 -10.62 0.22 -26.99
C ILE A 4 -10.49 0.20 -28.50
N THR A 5 -11.20 1.11 -29.16
CA THR A 5 -11.07 1.30 -30.61
C THR A 5 -9.89 2.20 -30.96
N THR A 6 -9.35 2.06 -32.16
CA THR A 6 -8.24 2.90 -32.65
C THR A 6 -8.59 4.38 -32.70
N SER A 7 -9.85 4.72 -33.01
CA SER A 7 -10.34 6.10 -32.99
C SER A 7 -10.38 6.67 -31.58
N GLU A 8 -10.91 5.92 -30.60
CA GLU A 8 -10.94 6.34 -29.20
C GLU A 8 -9.53 6.51 -28.63
N PHE A 9 -8.63 5.59 -28.94
CA PHE A 9 -7.23 5.66 -28.52
C PHE A 9 -6.52 6.89 -29.12
N ALA A 10 -6.69 7.14 -30.42
CA ALA A 10 -6.09 8.28 -31.10
C ALA A 10 -6.58 9.61 -30.52
N LYS A 11 -7.89 9.72 -30.25
CA LYS A 11 -8.50 10.91 -29.66
C LYS A 11 -8.05 11.15 -28.22
N ALA A 12 -7.95 10.08 -27.41
CA ALA A 12 -7.50 10.16 -26.02
C ALA A 12 -6.03 10.57 -25.89
N THR A 13 -5.18 10.11 -26.81
CA THR A 13 -3.75 10.42 -26.83
C THR A 13 -3.40 11.70 -27.60
N LYS A 14 -4.41 12.34 -28.24
CA LYS A 14 -4.26 13.49 -29.16
C LYS A 14 -3.35 13.20 -30.36
N ILE A 15 -3.14 11.93 -30.68
CA ILE A 15 -2.30 11.49 -31.81
C ILE A 15 -3.02 11.67 -33.14
N ASP A 16 -4.36 11.71 -33.11
CA ASP A 16 -5.19 12.16 -34.23
C ASP A 16 -4.78 13.55 -34.77
N LYS A 17 -4.23 14.42 -33.91
CA LYS A 17 -3.75 15.76 -34.28
C LYS A 17 -2.36 15.80 -34.91
N LEU A 18 -1.60 14.70 -34.84
CA LEU A 18 -0.24 14.62 -35.40
C LEU A 18 -0.24 14.33 -36.91
N GLY A 19 -1.39 13.93 -37.48
CA GLY A 19 -1.54 13.75 -38.93
C GLY A 19 -0.78 12.57 -39.52
N VAL A 20 -0.25 11.65 -38.71
CA VAL A 20 0.48 10.45 -39.17
C VAL A 20 -0.48 9.26 -39.30
N PRO A 21 -0.83 8.81 -40.52
CA PRO A 21 -1.74 7.67 -40.71
C PRO A 21 -1.14 6.38 -40.14
N GLY A 22 -1.96 5.55 -39.48
CA GLY A 22 -1.52 4.25 -38.95
C GLY A 22 -0.74 4.29 -37.63
N LEU A 23 -0.27 5.45 -37.17
CA LEU A 23 0.52 5.59 -35.93
C LEU A 23 -0.26 5.11 -34.68
N ALA A 24 -1.56 5.40 -34.61
CA ALA A 24 -2.41 4.94 -33.52
C ALA A 24 -2.54 3.40 -33.49
N GLY A 25 -2.64 2.74 -34.65
CA GLY A 25 -2.70 1.28 -34.76
C GLY A 25 -1.38 0.63 -34.34
N LEU A 26 -0.26 1.17 -34.82
CA LEU A 26 1.08 0.72 -34.45
C LEU A 26 1.33 0.84 -32.94
N LEU A 27 0.93 1.96 -32.32
CA LEU A 27 1.05 2.15 -30.88
C LEU A 27 0.15 1.22 -30.09
N MET A 28 -1.08 0.97 -30.54
CA MET A 28 -1.96 -0.01 -29.90
C MET A 28 -1.36 -1.42 -29.93
N GLU A 29 -0.74 -1.81 -31.03
CA GLU A 29 -0.05 -3.10 -31.16
C GLU A 29 1.18 -3.18 -30.25
N LEU A 30 2.02 -2.14 -30.26
CA LEU A 30 3.20 -2.04 -29.39
C LEU A 30 2.83 -2.05 -27.89
N MET A 31 1.68 -1.49 -27.56
CA MET A 31 1.14 -1.44 -26.19
C MET A 31 0.37 -2.70 -25.79
N LYS A 32 0.18 -3.67 -26.70
CA LYS A 32 -0.63 -4.88 -26.53
C LYS A 32 -2.11 -4.62 -26.23
N LEU A 33 -2.66 -3.52 -26.72
CA LEU A 33 -4.10 -3.23 -26.62
C LEU A 33 -4.94 -4.16 -27.50
N ASN A 34 -4.40 -4.61 -28.63
CA ASN A 34 -5.06 -5.57 -29.50
C ASN A 34 -5.17 -6.93 -28.80
N ASP A 35 -4.10 -7.41 -28.17
CA ASP A 35 -4.11 -8.65 -27.39
C ASP A 35 -5.14 -8.62 -26.24
N ILE A 36 -5.32 -7.47 -25.57
CA ILE A 36 -6.41 -7.30 -24.59
C ILE A 36 -7.78 -7.44 -25.25
N ASN A 37 -8.00 -6.78 -26.39
CA ASN A 37 -9.26 -6.93 -27.12
C ASN A 37 -9.50 -8.39 -27.53
N ASP A 38 -8.46 -9.15 -27.85
CA ASP A 38 -8.55 -10.57 -28.20
C ASP A 38 -8.92 -11.43 -27.01
N VAL A 39 -8.27 -11.25 -25.84
CA VAL A 39 -8.63 -11.93 -24.59
C VAL A 39 -10.08 -11.68 -24.23
N PHE A 40 -10.54 -10.42 -24.29
CA PHE A 40 -11.95 -10.10 -24.02
C PHE A 40 -12.90 -10.64 -25.08
N SER A 41 -12.48 -10.70 -26.35
CA SER A 41 -13.29 -11.26 -27.44
C SER A 41 -13.47 -12.77 -27.31
N GLN A 42 -12.43 -13.50 -26.93
CA GLN A 42 -12.48 -14.95 -26.69
C GLN A 42 -13.47 -15.29 -25.57
N ASN A 43 -13.56 -14.42 -24.55
CA ASN A 43 -14.35 -14.65 -23.36
C ASN A 43 -15.71 -13.92 -23.36
N GLN A 44 -16.08 -13.21 -24.44
CA GLN A 44 -17.25 -12.31 -24.47
C GLN A 44 -18.61 -12.97 -24.18
N HIS A 45 -18.69 -14.31 -24.25
CA HIS A 45 -19.90 -15.09 -24.02
C HIS A 45 -20.16 -15.39 -22.53
N PHE A 46 -19.15 -15.28 -21.67
CA PHE A 46 -19.30 -15.40 -20.22
C PHE A 46 -19.81 -14.10 -19.60
N LYS A 47 -20.44 -14.15 -18.43
CA LYS A 47 -20.91 -12.95 -17.70
C LYS A 47 -20.51 -12.98 -16.23
N GLY A 48 -20.41 -11.80 -15.62
CA GLY A 48 -20.14 -11.62 -14.20
C GLY A 48 -18.88 -12.34 -13.72
N LEU A 49 -18.98 -13.09 -12.62
CA LEU A 49 -17.81 -13.74 -12.01
C LEU A 49 -17.19 -14.82 -12.90
N GLU A 50 -18.00 -15.54 -13.69
CA GLU A 50 -17.48 -16.51 -14.65
C GLU A 50 -16.64 -15.82 -15.73
N PHE A 51 -17.06 -14.63 -16.17
CA PHE A 51 -16.27 -13.81 -17.07
C PHE A 51 -14.94 -13.39 -16.44
N VAL A 52 -14.96 -12.96 -15.16
CA VAL A 52 -13.73 -12.65 -14.42
C VAL A 52 -12.78 -13.85 -14.38
N ASP A 53 -13.30 -15.03 -14.02
CA ASP A 53 -12.50 -16.26 -13.90
C ASP A 53 -11.85 -16.64 -15.22
N LYS A 54 -12.61 -16.58 -16.31
CA LYS A 54 -12.11 -16.93 -17.64
C LYS A 54 -11.09 -15.93 -18.18
N ILE A 55 -11.25 -14.65 -17.88
CA ILE A 55 -10.24 -13.64 -18.20
C ILE A 55 -8.94 -13.93 -17.43
N LEU A 56 -9.02 -14.20 -16.12
CA LEU A 56 -7.86 -14.52 -15.29
C LEU A 56 -7.15 -15.80 -15.74
N GLU A 57 -7.91 -16.84 -16.09
CA GLU A 57 -7.41 -18.10 -16.66
C GLU A 57 -6.68 -17.86 -18.00
N THR A 58 -7.30 -17.09 -18.90
CA THR A 58 -6.74 -16.77 -20.23
C THR A 58 -5.40 -16.05 -20.12
N ILE A 59 -5.25 -15.12 -19.17
CA ILE A 59 -3.98 -14.42 -18.92
C ILE A 59 -3.02 -15.19 -18.00
N GLY A 60 -3.41 -16.39 -17.56
CA GLY A 60 -2.61 -17.26 -16.70
C GLY A 60 -2.32 -16.68 -15.30
N VAL A 61 -3.29 -15.96 -14.71
CA VAL A 61 -3.18 -15.40 -13.36
C VAL A 61 -4.07 -16.15 -12.38
N SER A 62 -3.50 -16.51 -11.23
CA SER A 62 -4.25 -17.01 -10.07
C SER A 62 -4.30 -15.96 -8.96
N ILE A 63 -5.33 -16.04 -8.11
CA ILE A 63 -5.47 -15.19 -6.91
C ILE A 63 -5.34 -16.11 -5.71
N ASP A 64 -4.44 -15.75 -4.79
CA ASP A 64 -4.17 -16.47 -3.55
C ASP A 64 -4.55 -15.58 -2.37
N PHE A 65 -5.46 -16.05 -1.52
CA PHE A 65 -5.94 -15.37 -0.34
C PHE A 65 -6.30 -16.41 0.72
N ASP A 66 -6.25 -16.00 1.98
CA ASP A 66 -6.66 -16.83 3.10
C ASP A 66 -8.19 -16.82 3.24
N GLU A 67 -8.81 -17.99 3.34
CA GLU A 67 -10.27 -18.11 3.51
C GLU A 67 -10.77 -17.52 4.83
N ASP A 68 -9.97 -17.58 5.90
CA ASP A 68 -10.30 -16.96 7.19
C ASP A 68 -10.27 -15.43 7.10
N GLU A 69 -9.35 -14.89 6.30
CA GLU A 69 -9.33 -13.46 6.00
C GLU A 69 -10.54 -13.05 5.14
N LEU A 70 -10.95 -13.88 4.18
CA LEU A 70 -12.17 -13.63 3.39
C LEU A 70 -13.41 -13.58 4.29
N ASN A 71 -13.47 -14.43 5.32
CA ASN A 71 -14.55 -14.43 6.31
C ASN A 71 -14.61 -13.14 7.16
N SER A 72 -13.57 -12.30 7.12
CA SER A 72 -13.57 -10.98 7.78
C SER A 72 -14.40 -9.92 7.04
N ILE A 73 -14.82 -10.20 5.80
CA ILE A 73 -15.71 -9.31 5.04
C ILE A 73 -17.13 -9.40 5.61
N PRO A 74 -17.79 -8.28 5.96
CA PRO A 74 -19.15 -8.29 6.48
C PRO A 74 -20.16 -8.92 5.50
N LYS A 75 -20.86 -9.97 5.98
CA LYS A 75 -21.90 -10.68 5.20
C LYS A 75 -23.19 -9.87 5.04
N THR A 76 -23.41 -8.85 5.87
CA THR A 76 -24.62 -8.02 5.86
C THR A 76 -24.29 -6.56 6.12
N GLY A 77 -25.16 -5.66 5.64
CA GLY A 77 -25.02 -4.22 5.81
C GLY A 77 -23.97 -3.60 4.88
N PRO A 78 -23.90 -2.26 4.81
CA PRO A 78 -22.95 -1.60 3.93
C PRO A 78 -21.55 -1.56 4.53
N PHE A 79 -20.54 -1.59 3.67
CA PHE A 79 -19.16 -1.27 4.04
C PHE A 79 -18.44 -0.70 2.82
N ILE A 80 -17.28 -0.08 3.08
CA ILE A 80 -16.38 0.36 2.02
C ILE A 80 -15.12 -0.51 2.08
N ALA A 81 -14.85 -1.27 1.02
CA ALA A 81 -13.58 -1.94 0.86
C ALA A 81 -12.58 -0.99 0.20
N ILE A 82 -11.41 -0.83 0.80
CA ILE A 82 -10.33 0.01 0.27
C ILE A 82 -9.14 -0.87 -0.10
N ALA A 83 -8.55 -0.62 -1.25
CA ALA A 83 -7.43 -1.42 -1.72
C ALA A 83 -6.31 -0.60 -2.37
N ASN A 84 -5.08 -1.10 -2.27
CA ASN A 84 -3.97 -0.62 -3.09
C ASN A 84 -4.03 -1.21 -4.51
N HIS A 85 -3.35 -0.58 -5.47
CA HIS A 85 -3.53 -0.91 -6.89
C HIS A 85 -2.22 -1.17 -7.66
N PRO A 86 -1.46 -2.23 -7.35
CA PRO A 86 -0.11 -2.44 -7.90
C PRO A 86 0.02 -2.65 -9.41
N TYR A 87 -1.00 -3.14 -10.12
CA TYR A 87 -0.95 -3.61 -11.52
C TYR A 87 -2.06 -3.07 -12.44
N GLY A 88 -3.13 -2.45 -11.93
CA GLY A 88 -4.10 -1.67 -12.70
C GLY A 88 -5.33 -2.38 -13.26
N GLY A 89 -5.17 -3.50 -13.96
CA GLY A 89 -6.32 -4.21 -14.55
C GLY A 89 -6.76 -5.42 -13.73
N VAL A 90 -5.79 -6.22 -13.31
CA VAL A 90 -6.04 -7.55 -12.75
C VAL A 90 -6.61 -7.47 -11.34
N GLU A 91 -6.20 -6.50 -10.54
CA GLU A 91 -6.72 -6.33 -9.17
C GLU A 91 -8.13 -5.77 -9.17
N GLY A 92 -8.53 -5.04 -10.21
CA GLY A 92 -9.94 -4.65 -10.38
C GLY A 92 -10.82 -5.88 -10.51
N LEU A 93 -10.41 -6.82 -11.36
CA LEU A 93 -11.07 -8.12 -11.51
C LEU A 93 -11.01 -8.96 -10.22
N ALA A 94 -9.84 -9.01 -9.56
CA ALA A 94 -9.67 -9.72 -8.31
C ALA A 94 -10.54 -9.15 -7.19
N LEU A 95 -10.64 -7.82 -7.08
CA LEU A 95 -11.48 -7.16 -6.09
C LEU A 95 -12.96 -7.44 -6.34
N VAL A 96 -13.42 -7.39 -7.60
CA VAL A 96 -14.79 -7.80 -7.96
C VAL A 96 -15.03 -9.24 -7.50
N LYS A 97 -14.14 -10.18 -7.85
CA LYS A 97 -14.26 -11.58 -7.44
C LYS A 97 -14.35 -11.73 -5.93
N LEU A 98 -13.37 -11.21 -5.19
CA LEU A 98 -13.30 -11.32 -3.72
C LEU A 98 -14.54 -10.77 -3.03
N LEU A 99 -14.97 -9.56 -3.39
CA LEU A 99 -16.14 -8.94 -2.77
C LEU A 99 -17.42 -9.68 -3.12
N CYS A 100 -17.60 -10.08 -4.38
CA CYS A 100 -18.84 -10.68 -4.84
C CYS A 100 -18.99 -12.16 -4.44
N THR A 101 -17.89 -12.85 -4.14
CA THR A 101 -17.94 -14.17 -3.50
C THR A 101 -18.62 -14.11 -2.12
N VAL A 102 -18.43 -13.03 -1.36
CA VAL A 102 -19.08 -12.85 -0.04
C VAL A 102 -20.39 -12.06 -0.14
N ARG A 103 -20.44 -11.06 -1.02
CA ARG A 103 -21.53 -10.12 -1.20
C ARG A 103 -21.87 -9.93 -2.68
N PRO A 104 -22.76 -10.76 -3.24
CA PRO A 104 -23.11 -10.72 -4.67
C PRO A 104 -23.62 -9.36 -5.16
N ASP A 105 -24.13 -8.52 -4.26
CA ASP A 105 -24.61 -7.17 -4.56
C ASP A 105 -23.51 -6.10 -4.55
N ALA A 106 -22.30 -6.42 -4.10
CA ALA A 106 -21.18 -5.49 -4.00
C ALA A 106 -20.82 -4.89 -5.36
N LYS A 107 -20.37 -3.64 -5.34
CA LYS A 107 -19.92 -2.93 -6.54
C LYS A 107 -18.54 -2.32 -6.34
N VAL A 108 -17.81 -2.14 -7.43
CA VAL A 108 -16.50 -1.49 -7.44
C VAL A 108 -16.60 -0.15 -8.14
N MET A 109 -16.03 0.87 -7.51
CA MET A 109 -15.91 2.20 -8.04
C MET A 109 -14.86 2.22 -9.17
N VAL A 110 -15.28 2.59 -10.38
CA VAL A 110 -14.42 2.57 -11.58
C VAL A 110 -14.58 3.83 -12.42
N ASN A 111 -13.67 4.04 -13.37
CA ASN A 111 -13.83 5.06 -14.39
C ASN A 111 -14.91 4.66 -15.42
N PHE A 112 -15.37 5.63 -16.22
CA PHE A 112 -16.39 5.40 -17.25
C PHE A 112 -15.94 4.46 -18.38
N ILE A 113 -14.64 4.30 -18.60
CA ILE A 113 -14.11 3.42 -19.65
C ILE A 113 -14.38 1.96 -19.27
N LEU A 114 -14.13 1.58 -18.01
CA LEU A 114 -14.37 0.21 -17.53
C LEU A 114 -15.85 -0.16 -17.53
N LYS A 115 -16.75 0.81 -17.36
CA LYS A 115 -18.20 0.60 -17.47
C LYS A 115 -18.65 0.17 -18.87
N LYS A 116 -17.83 0.38 -19.91
CA LYS A 116 -18.13 -0.10 -21.27
C LYS A 116 -17.98 -1.62 -21.44
N ILE A 117 -17.51 -2.33 -20.41
CA ILE A 117 -17.39 -3.79 -20.43
C ILE A 117 -18.75 -4.37 -20.00
N PRO A 118 -19.63 -4.79 -20.95
CA PRO A 118 -21.01 -5.14 -20.63
C PRO A 118 -21.10 -6.39 -19.75
N ASN A 119 -20.08 -7.26 -19.81
CA ASN A 119 -20.00 -8.47 -19.00
C ASN A 119 -19.84 -8.18 -17.50
N LEU A 120 -19.40 -6.96 -17.14
CA LEU A 120 -19.11 -6.54 -15.76
C LEU A 120 -19.84 -5.26 -15.33
N ASP A 121 -20.67 -4.66 -16.18
CA ASP A 121 -21.34 -3.38 -15.91
C ASP A 121 -22.11 -3.37 -14.57
N GLU A 122 -22.78 -4.47 -14.25
CA GLU A 122 -23.56 -4.62 -13.01
C GLU A 122 -22.69 -4.54 -11.75
N PHE A 123 -21.39 -4.85 -11.85
CA PHE A 123 -20.45 -4.80 -10.72
C PHE A 123 -19.81 -3.42 -10.58
N PHE A 124 -20.12 -2.46 -11.44
CA PHE A 124 -19.41 -1.19 -11.52
C PHE A 124 -20.28 0.01 -11.16
N VAL A 125 -19.69 0.92 -10.38
CA VAL A 125 -20.21 2.29 -10.18
C VAL A 125 -19.25 3.23 -10.88
N ALA A 126 -19.67 3.77 -12.03
CA ALA A 126 -18.87 4.74 -12.76
C ALA A 126 -18.85 6.09 -12.05
N VAL A 127 -17.65 6.61 -11.89
CA VAL A 127 -17.37 7.89 -11.27
C VAL A 127 -16.25 8.58 -12.05
N ASN A 128 -16.20 9.91 -12.00
CA ASN A 128 -14.98 10.68 -12.31
C ASN A 128 -14.47 11.33 -11.02
N PRO A 129 -13.83 10.61 -10.10
CA PRO A 129 -13.42 11.19 -8.82
C PRO A 129 -12.24 12.14 -8.94
N PHE A 130 -11.59 12.16 -10.12
CA PHE A 130 -10.23 12.67 -10.32
C PHE A 130 -10.13 13.73 -11.44
N GLU A 131 -11.24 14.10 -12.07
CA GLU A 131 -11.31 15.35 -12.85
C GLU A 131 -11.68 16.51 -11.93
N ASN A 132 -11.17 17.71 -12.24
CA ASN A 132 -11.53 18.94 -11.53
C ASN A 132 -13.05 19.00 -11.36
N VAL A 133 -13.49 19.35 -10.14
CA VAL A 133 -14.88 19.34 -9.62
C VAL A 133 -15.87 20.22 -10.43
N GLN A 134 -15.47 20.72 -11.60
CA GLN A 134 -16.25 21.54 -12.52
C GLN A 134 -17.19 20.74 -13.44
N HIS A 135 -17.07 19.41 -13.55
CA HIS A 135 -17.98 18.60 -14.37
C HIS A 135 -19.06 17.89 -13.53
N SER A 136 -20.33 18.05 -13.92
CA SER A 136 -21.53 17.52 -13.24
C SER A 136 -21.55 15.98 -13.09
N SER A 137 -20.79 15.27 -13.92
CA SER A 137 -20.65 13.81 -13.94
C SER A 137 -19.86 13.23 -12.75
N SER A 138 -18.97 14.00 -12.12
CA SER A 138 -18.25 13.58 -10.91
C SER A 138 -19.15 13.61 -9.67
N ILE A 139 -20.03 14.61 -9.60
CA ILE A 139 -20.95 14.83 -8.48
C ILE A 139 -22.06 13.77 -8.48
N SER A 140 -22.58 13.41 -9.66
CA SER A 140 -23.59 12.36 -9.80
C SER A 140 -23.07 10.99 -9.35
N GLY A 141 -21.84 10.61 -9.75
CA GLY A 141 -21.26 9.32 -9.39
C GLY A 141 -21.01 9.15 -7.88
N LEU A 142 -20.54 10.20 -7.20
CA LEU A 142 -20.37 10.17 -5.73
C LEU A 142 -21.73 10.10 -5.02
N LYS A 143 -22.75 10.79 -5.53
CA LYS A 143 -24.12 10.70 -4.99
C LYS A 143 -24.67 9.28 -5.14
N THR A 144 -24.56 8.69 -6.33
CA THR A 144 -24.97 7.30 -6.57
C THR A 144 -24.26 6.32 -5.64
N THR A 145 -22.95 6.49 -5.45
CA THR A 145 -22.18 5.66 -4.51
C THR A 145 -22.74 5.76 -3.08
N PHE A 146 -23.09 6.98 -2.66
CA PHE A 146 -23.64 7.22 -1.34
C PHE A 146 -25.05 6.64 -1.16
N ASP A 147 -25.89 6.72 -2.18
CA ASP A 147 -27.24 6.14 -2.17
C ASP A 147 -27.19 4.60 -2.12
N LEU A 148 -26.23 3.98 -2.83
CA LEU A 148 -25.96 2.54 -2.76
C LEU A 148 -25.50 2.10 -1.36
N LEU A 149 -24.58 2.84 -0.76
CA LEU A 149 -24.14 2.56 0.62
C LEU A 149 -25.32 2.69 1.61
N ARG A 150 -26.23 3.65 1.41
CA ARG A 150 -27.43 3.78 2.23
C ARG A 150 -28.42 2.64 2.05
N SER A 151 -28.50 2.05 0.85
CA SER A 151 -29.33 0.86 0.59
C SER A 151 -28.68 -0.44 1.05
N GLY A 152 -27.50 -0.40 1.69
CA GLY A 152 -26.82 -1.58 2.21
C GLY A 152 -25.84 -2.24 1.24
N THR A 153 -25.62 -1.64 0.06
CA THR A 153 -24.72 -2.16 -0.98
C THR A 153 -23.26 -1.80 -0.66
N PRO A 154 -22.34 -2.77 -0.55
CA PRO A 154 -20.93 -2.50 -0.31
C PRO A 154 -20.25 -1.92 -1.54
N ILE A 155 -19.24 -1.07 -1.30
CA ILE A 155 -18.48 -0.43 -2.37
C ILE A 155 -16.97 -0.69 -2.20
N GLY A 156 -16.35 -1.31 -3.21
CA GLY A 156 -14.91 -1.41 -3.36
C GLY A 156 -14.30 -0.19 -4.03
N ILE A 157 -13.19 0.34 -3.52
CA ILE A 157 -12.55 1.57 -4.00
C ILE A 157 -11.03 1.40 -4.02
N PHE A 158 -10.39 1.80 -5.13
CA PHE A 158 -8.96 2.05 -5.22
C PHE A 158 -8.67 3.54 -5.01
N PRO A 159 -8.27 3.98 -3.81
CA PRO A 159 -8.35 5.40 -3.47
C PRO A 159 -7.29 6.29 -4.16
N ALA A 160 -6.24 5.68 -4.71
CA ALA A 160 -5.20 6.38 -5.44
C ALA A 160 -5.65 6.87 -6.83
N GLY A 161 -6.70 6.28 -7.42
CA GLY A 161 -7.20 6.61 -8.76
C GLY A 161 -6.27 6.24 -9.93
N GLU A 162 -5.07 5.76 -9.62
CA GLU A 162 -4.03 5.31 -10.55
C GLU A 162 -3.30 4.12 -9.92
N VAL A 163 -2.53 3.39 -10.73
CA VAL A 163 -1.74 2.25 -10.25
C VAL A 163 -0.57 2.66 -9.34
N SER A 164 -0.08 1.73 -8.51
CA SER A 164 1.10 1.95 -7.68
C SER A 164 2.34 2.26 -8.53
N THR A 165 3.25 3.06 -7.96
CA THR A 165 4.51 3.47 -8.60
C THR A 165 5.68 3.21 -7.68
N PHE A 166 6.84 2.89 -8.26
CA PHE A 166 8.08 2.87 -7.51
C PHE A 166 8.40 4.28 -6.97
N LYS A 167 8.51 4.42 -5.65
CA LYS A 167 8.98 5.65 -5.01
C LYS A 167 10.47 5.52 -4.72
N LEU A 168 11.27 6.41 -5.30
CA LEU A 168 12.73 6.43 -5.13
C LEU A 168 13.12 6.58 -3.65
N ASP A 169 12.43 7.47 -2.93
CA ASP A 169 12.75 7.77 -1.52
C ASP A 169 12.46 6.60 -0.57
N ALA A 170 11.47 5.76 -0.91
CA ALA A 170 11.07 4.60 -0.11
C ALA A 170 11.61 3.26 -0.66
N GLN A 171 12.30 3.28 -1.81
CA GLN A 171 12.75 2.10 -2.56
C GLN A 171 11.69 0.98 -2.71
N GLN A 172 10.40 1.34 -2.74
CA GLN A 172 9.28 0.40 -2.75
C GLN A 172 8.21 0.86 -3.74
N VAL A 173 7.49 -0.10 -4.34
CA VAL A 173 6.28 0.19 -5.10
C VAL A 173 5.14 0.40 -4.13
N THR A 174 4.62 1.62 -4.09
CA THR A 174 3.45 1.98 -3.29
C THR A 174 2.57 2.93 -4.10
N ASP A 175 1.30 3.02 -3.72
CA ASP A 175 0.38 3.98 -4.32
C ASP A 175 0.89 5.42 -4.13
N ARG A 176 0.46 6.29 -5.04
CA ARG A 176 0.44 7.74 -4.79
C ARG A 176 -0.44 8.05 -3.58
N MET A 177 -0.36 9.29 -3.08
CA MET A 177 -1.22 9.73 -1.99
C MET A 177 -2.67 9.43 -2.33
N TRP A 178 -3.39 8.82 -1.39
CA TRP A 178 -4.78 8.46 -1.58
C TRP A 178 -5.66 9.70 -1.58
N HIS A 179 -6.64 9.75 -2.49
CA HIS A 179 -7.33 10.99 -2.81
C HIS A 179 -8.32 11.42 -1.70
N PRO A 180 -8.31 12.69 -1.25
CA PRO A 180 -9.13 13.14 -0.12
C PRO A 180 -10.64 13.07 -0.37
N VAL A 181 -11.09 13.05 -1.63
CA VAL A 181 -12.52 12.87 -1.95
C VAL A 181 -13.05 11.53 -1.43
N VAL A 182 -12.24 10.46 -1.48
CA VAL A 182 -12.61 9.17 -0.90
C VAL A 182 -12.72 9.29 0.62
N GLY A 183 -11.82 10.05 1.25
CA GLY A 183 -11.90 10.32 2.68
C GLY A 183 -13.16 11.08 3.09
N LYS A 184 -13.60 12.05 2.27
CA LYS A 184 -14.90 12.75 2.48
C LYS A 184 -16.08 11.79 2.35
N LEU A 185 -16.05 10.88 1.38
CA LEU A 185 -17.09 9.86 1.19
C LEU A 185 -17.19 8.95 2.42
N ILE A 186 -16.06 8.40 2.88
CA ILE A 186 -15.99 7.52 4.06
C ILE A 186 -16.51 8.25 5.30
N ALA A 187 -16.02 9.47 5.55
CA ALA A 187 -16.43 10.27 6.71
C ALA A 187 -17.93 10.60 6.71
N LYS A 188 -18.52 10.80 5.52
CA LYS A 188 -19.96 11.05 5.39
C LYS A 188 -20.78 9.76 5.48
N ALA A 189 -20.29 8.65 4.95
CA ALA A 189 -21.00 7.36 4.92
C ALA A 189 -21.11 6.76 6.33
N LYS A 190 -20.08 6.92 7.16
CA LYS A 190 -20.03 6.36 8.52
C LYS A 190 -20.36 4.86 8.55
N VAL A 191 -19.87 4.14 7.54
CA VAL A 191 -19.97 2.69 7.42
C VAL A 191 -18.61 2.05 7.74
N PRO A 192 -18.57 0.76 8.11
CA PRO A 192 -17.31 0.05 8.32
C PRO A 192 -16.40 0.10 7.09
N VAL A 193 -15.08 0.06 7.32
CA VAL A 193 -14.07 0.04 6.26
C VAL A 193 -13.27 -1.26 6.32
N VAL A 194 -13.17 -1.97 5.19
CA VAL A 194 -12.40 -3.21 5.06
C VAL A 194 -11.12 -2.94 4.26
N PRO A 195 -9.93 -2.99 4.87
CA PRO A 195 -8.69 -2.84 4.14
C PRO A 195 -8.32 -4.13 3.41
N ILE A 196 -7.95 -4.02 2.13
CA ILE A 196 -7.52 -5.14 1.28
C ILE A 196 -6.17 -4.79 0.66
N TYR A 197 -5.17 -5.65 0.87
CA TYR A 197 -3.84 -5.45 0.33
C TYR A 197 -3.53 -6.45 -0.78
N PHE A 198 -3.29 -5.94 -1.98
CA PHE A 198 -2.76 -6.71 -3.10
C PHE A 198 -1.24 -6.65 -3.08
N HIS A 199 -0.60 -7.81 -2.98
CA HIS A 199 0.86 -7.91 -2.98
C HIS A 199 1.42 -7.89 -4.40
N GLY A 200 2.47 -7.08 -4.56
CA GLY A 200 3.45 -7.20 -5.62
C GLY A 200 3.62 -5.91 -6.44
N ASN A 201 4.51 -5.99 -7.44
CA ASN A 201 5.07 -4.82 -8.13
C ASN A 201 5.00 -4.98 -9.65
N ASN A 202 4.63 -3.92 -10.38
CA ASN A 202 4.79 -3.90 -11.85
C ASN A 202 6.24 -4.20 -12.25
N GLY A 203 6.44 -4.79 -13.44
CA GLY A 203 7.78 -5.13 -13.94
C GLY A 203 8.70 -3.90 -13.99
N VAL A 204 10.02 -4.12 -13.87
CA VAL A 204 11.06 -3.07 -13.83
C VAL A 204 10.89 -2.02 -14.94
N LEU A 205 10.50 -2.46 -16.14
CA LEU A 205 10.29 -1.59 -17.30
C LEU A 205 9.05 -0.67 -17.18
N PHE A 206 8.01 -1.06 -16.42
CA PHE A 206 6.86 -0.17 -16.11
C PHE A 206 7.28 1.00 -15.21
N ASN A 207 8.16 0.72 -14.24
CA ASN A 207 8.70 1.75 -13.36
C ASN A 207 9.67 2.68 -14.11
N ILE A 208 10.45 2.15 -15.06
CA ILE A 208 11.35 2.97 -15.91
C ILE A 208 10.56 3.98 -16.77
N LEU A 209 9.45 3.56 -17.40
CA LEU A 209 8.65 4.47 -18.23
C LEU A 209 7.91 5.54 -17.43
N SER A 210 7.71 5.34 -16.13
CA SER A 210 7.14 6.35 -15.23
C SER A 210 8.04 7.58 -15.06
N PHE A 211 9.35 7.45 -15.36
CA PHE A 211 10.31 8.56 -15.39
C PHE A 211 10.29 9.34 -16.71
N ILE A 212 9.68 8.82 -17.78
CA ILE A 212 9.72 9.44 -19.11
C ILE A 212 8.52 10.36 -19.36
N HIS A 213 7.27 9.86 -19.20
CA HIS A 213 6.06 10.71 -19.27
C HIS A 213 4.80 9.97 -18.75
N PRO A 214 3.88 10.64 -18.03
CA PRO A 214 2.67 10.00 -17.46
C PRO A 214 1.75 9.30 -18.47
N THR A 215 1.67 9.78 -19.72
CA THR A 215 0.83 9.14 -20.77
C THR A 215 1.44 7.86 -21.34
N LEU A 216 2.78 7.77 -21.44
CA LEU A 216 3.48 6.56 -21.87
C LEU A 216 3.37 5.42 -20.82
N ARG A 217 3.17 5.78 -19.56
CA ARG A 217 2.87 4.86 -18.46
C ARG A 217 1.48 4.22 -18.60
N THR A 218 0.43 5.02 -18.77
CA THR A 218 -0.94 4.52 -19.01
C THR A 218 -0.99 3.63 -20.25
N ALA A 219 -0.19 3.98 -21.25
CA ALA A 219 -0.02 3.20 -22.47
C ALA A 219 0.55 1.78 -22.25
N LYS A 220 1.39 1.55 -21.23
CA LYS A 220 2.00 0.22 -21.03
C LYS A 220 1.16 -0.74 -20.19
N LEU A 221 0.14 -0.25 -19.46
CA LEU A 221 -0.75 -1.07 -18.63
C LEU A 221 -1.31 -2.33 -19.32
N PRO A 222 -1.69 -2.29 -20.62
CA PRO A 222 -2.21 -3.47 -21.31
C PRO A 222 -1.17 -4.58 -21.45
N SER A 223 0.08 -4.22 -21.77
CA SER A 223 1.18 -5.17 -21.83
C SER A 223 1.52 -5.78 -20.46
N GLU A 224 1.38 -5.03 -19.37
CA GLU A 224 1.61 -5.55 -18.00
C GLU A 224 0.46 -6.43 -17.53
N PHE A 225 -0.76 -6.25 -18.03
CA PHE A 225 -1.90 -7.15 -17.80
C PHE A 225 -1.64 -8.53 -18.40
N LEU A 226 -1.08 -8.58 -19.61
CA LEU A 226 -0.83 -9.83 -20.35
C LEU A 226 0.50 -10.51 -19.98
N ASN A 227 1.51 -9.76 -19.54
CA ASN A 227 2.83 -10.29 -19.19
C ASN A 227 2.87 -10.95 -17.78
N LYS A 228 1.73 -11.50 -17.33
CA LYS A 228 1.56 -12.12 -16.01
C LYS A 228 1.28 -13.61 -16.05
N HIS A 229 1.43 -14.26 -17.20
CA HIS A 229 1.34 -15.71 -17.29
C HIS A 229 2.19 -16.40 -16.20
N GLY A 230 1.55 -17.22 -15.39
CA GLY A 230 2.16 -17.97 -14.29
C GLY A 230 2.35 -17.18 -12.98
N ARG A 231 1.78 -15.98 -12.84
CA ARG A 231 1.84 -15.22 -11.59
C ARG A 231 0.62 -15.45 -10.71
N THR A 232 0.90 -15.65 -9.43
CA THR A 232 -0.11 -15.64 -8.37
C THR A 232 -0.14 -14.25 -7.71
N ILE A 233 -1.31 -13.61 -7.73
CA ILE A 233 -1.57 -12.38 -6.98
C ILE A 233 -1.96 -12.78 -5.56
N ARG A 234 -1.06 -12.53 -4.61
CA ARG A 234 -1.35 -12.73 -3.20
C ARG A 234 -2.13 -11.55 -2.66
N VAL A 235 -3.19 -11.83 -1.91
CA VAL A 235 -4.07 -10.84 -1.31
C VAL A 235 -4.11 -11.06 0.20
N ARG A 236 -4.19 -9.96 0.94
CA ARG A 236 -4.48 -9.97 2.38
C ARG A 236 -5.73 -9.16 2.65
N ILE A 237 -6.66 -9.72 3.40
CA ILE A 237 -7.92 -9.06 3.74
C ILE A 237 -7.91 -8.78 5.24
N GLY A 238 -7.92 -7.50 5.61
CA GLY A 238 -7.91 -7.10 7.00
C GLY A 238 -9.30 -7.14 7.63
N LYS A 239 -9.32 -7.10 8.96
CA LYS A 239 -10.56 -7.01 9.73
C LYS A 239 -11.33 -5.72 9.40
N SER A 240 -12.65 -5.82 9.37
CA SER A 240 -13.53 -4.66 9.22
C SER A 240 -13.32 -3.66 10.38
N ILE A 241 -13.04 -2.41 10.04
CA ILE A 241 -12.83 -1.32 10.98
C ILE A 241 -14.17 -0.62 11.21
N ALA A 242 -14.67 -0.66 12.44
CA ALA A 242 -15.94 -0.01 12.78
C ALA A 242 -15.82 1.53 12.66
N PRO A 243 -16.90 2.25 12.31
CA PRO A 243 -16.87 3.71 12.17
C PRO A 243 -16.30 4.46 13.39
N ALA A 244 -16.52 3.93 14.60
CA ALA A 244 -16.02 4.50 15.84
C ALA A 244 -14.50 4.34 16.03
N GLU A 245 -13.88 3.36 15.38
CA GLU A 245 -12.44 3.07 15.46
C GLU A 245 -11.63 3.78 14.37
N ILE A 246 -12.31 4.44 13.41
CA ILE A 246 -11.64 5.16 12.34
C ILE A 246 -11.18 6.53 12.87
N SER A 247 -9.87 6.66 13.04
CA SER A 247 -9.23 7.91 13.44
C SER A 247 -9.35 9.01 12.38
N ASN A 248 -9.33 10.27 12.84
CA ASN A 248 -9.26 11.46 11.98
C ASN A 248 -10.45 11.68 11.04
N MET A 249 -11.66 11.24 11.41
CA MET A 249 -12.90 11.44 10.64
C MET A 249 -13.21 12.91 10.26
N ASN A 250 -12.62 13.88 10.96
CA ASN A 250 -12.71 15.32 10.68
C ASN A 250 -11.74 15.82 9.59
N SER A 251 -10.72 15.05 9.22
CA SER A 251 -9.70 15.43 8.26
C SER A 251 -9.51 14.36 7.21
N SER A 252 -10.02 14.62 6.00
CA SER A 252 -9.98 13.63 4.92
C SER A 252 -8.57 13.15 4.58
N ASN A 253 -7.56 14.03 4.60
CA ASN A 253 -6.17 13.64 4.34
C ASN A 253 -5.66 12.67 5.41
N LYS A 254 -5.76 13.05 6.70
CA LYS A 254 -5.28 12.21 7.81
C LYS A 254 -6.04 10.88 7.92
N LEU A 255 -7.34 10.88 7.60
CA LEU A 255 -8.14 9.66 7.52
C LEU A 255 -7.61 8.75 6.40
N MET A 256 -7.32 9.29 5.23
CA MET A 256 -6.75 8.51 4.14
C MET A 256 -5.35 7.99 4.48
N ASP A 257 -4.52 8.76 5.18
CA ASP A 257 -3.19 8.32 5.64
C ASP A 257 -3.30 7.16 6.64
N PHE A 258 -4.23 7.25 7.60
CA PHE A 258 -4.51 6.19 8.56
C PHE A 258 -4.96 4.90 7.85
N LEU A 259 -5.95 5.01 6.96
CA LEU A 259 -6.49 3.87 6.21
C LEU A 259 -5.45 3.25 5.28
N ARG A 260 -4.60 4.08 4.66
CA ARG A 260 -3.46 3.62 3.86
C ARG A 260 -2.49 2.84 4.74
N ALA A 261 -2.07 3.40 5.87
CA ALA A 261 -1.14 2.72 6.77
C ALA A 261 -1.68 1.36 7.24
N ARG A 262 -2.96 1.31 7.63
CA ARG A 262 -3.67 0.06 7.98
C ARG A 262 -3.65 -0.96 6.84
N THR A 263 -3.88 -0.52 5.60
CA THR A 263 -3.89 -1.39 4.43
C THR A 263 -2.50 -1.94 4.12
N TYR A 264 -1.47 -1.09 4.12
CA TYR A 264 -0.09 -1.53 3.84
C TYR A 264 0.50 -2.39 4.96
N ALA A 265 0.05 -2.22 6.21
CA ALA A 265 0.44 -3.08 7.32
C ALA A 265 0.03 -4.55 7.13
N LEU A 266 -1.02 -4.82 6.34
CA LEU A 266 -1.40 -6.20 5.97
C LEU A 266 -0.34 -6.90 5.11
N GLY A 267 0.52 -6.13 4.43
CA GLY A 267 1.63 -6.66 3.63
C GLY A 267 2.82 -7.15 4.44
N VAL A 268 2.90 -6.81 5.73
CA VAL A 268 4.00 -7.19 6.61
C VAL A 268 3.96 -8.71 6.82
N GLY A 269 5.02 -9.41 6.38
CA GLY A 269 5.10 -10.88 6.40
C GLY A 269 4.89 -11.58 5.05
N LEU A 270 4.50 -10.86 4.00
CA LEU A 270 4.47 -11.42 2.63
C LEU A 270 5.85 -11.41 1.94
N ASP A 271 6.73 -10.48 2.35
CA ASP A 271 8.09 -10.34 1.82
C ASP A 271 9.10 -11.33 2.41
N THR A 272 8.75 -12.02 3.49
CA THR A 272 9.62 -13.03 4.14
C THR A 272 9.79 -14.29 3.28
N ASP A 273 8.76 -14.70 2.53
CA ASP A 273 8.80 -15.91 1.70
C ASP A 273 9.83 -15.83 0.54
N LYS A 274 10.01 -14.65 -0.06
CA LYS A 274 10.96 -14.47 -1.17
C LYS A 274 12.39 -14.16 -0.72
N LYS A 275 12.60 -13.86 0.57
CA LYS A 275 13.94 -13.52 1.09
C LYS A 275 14.81 -14.76 1.35
N LEU A 276 14.22 -15.97 1.40
CA LEU A 276 14.93 -17.24 1.60
C LEU A 276 15.63 -17.76 0.34
N PHE A 277 15.07 -17.55 -0.86
CA PHE A 277 15.65 -18.04 -2.12
C PHE A 277 15.74 -16.92 -3.16
N ASN A 278 16.80 -16.12 -3.08
CA ASN A 278 17.21 -15.26 -4.19
C ASN A 278 18.65 -15.61 -4.57
N PRO A 279 18.91 -16.24 -5.73
CA PRO A 279 20.27 -16.61 -6.15
C PRO A 279 21.18 -15.38 -6.36
N LEU A 280 20.63 -14.17 -6.45
CA LEU A 280 21.40 -12.92 -6.45
C LEU A 280 21.88 -12.49 -5.04
N LYS A 281 21.39 -13.11 -3.96
CA LYS A 281 21.95 -12.94 -2.60
C LYS A 281 23.20 -13.77 -2.36
N LEU A 282 23.55 -14.74 -3.22
CA LEU A 282 24.86 -15.43 -3.15
C LEU A 282 26.02 -14.44 -3.38
N PHE A 283 25.77 -13.36 -4.11
CA PHE A 283 26.77 -12.35 -4.47
C PHE A 283 26.58 -11.00 -3.76
N LYS A 284 25.62 -10.87 -2.84
CA LYS A 284 25.69 -9.79 -1.85
C LYS A 284 26.81 -10.18 -0.89
N ILE A 285 27.94 -9.49 -0.99
CA ILE A 285 28.91 -9.42 0.09
C ILE A 285 28.09 -9.16 1.36
N LYS A 286 27.94 -10.17 2.23
CA LYS A 286 27.41 -9.96 3.57
C LYS A 286 28.33 -8.90 4.14
N LYS A 287 27.85 -7.66 4.32
CA LYS A 287 28.60 -6.66 5.08
C LYS A 287 28.90 -7.36 6.39
N LYS A 288 30.19 -7.68 6.61
CA LYS A 288 30.64 -8.26 7.86
C LYS A 288 30.18 -7.29 8.94
N ALA A 289 29.35 -7.76 9.86
CA ALA A 289 28.87 -6.92 10.94
C ALA A 289 30.08 -6.27 11.61
N GLU A 290 30.04 -4.95 11.76
CA GLU A 290 31.10 -4.25 12.48
C GLU A 290 31.10 -4.74 13.93
N GLU A 291 32.29 -4.79 14.52
CA GLU A 291 32.45 -5.05 15.94
C GLU A 291 31.70 -3.95 16.71
N ILE A 292 30.81 -4.36 17.61
CA ILE A 292 30.04 -3.44 18.44
C ILE A 292 31.04 -2.70 19.32
N ILE A 293 30.84 -1.39 19.49
CA ILE A 293 31.70 -0.59 20.35
C ILE A 293 31.80 -1.20 21.76
N GLU A 294 32.95 -1.00 22.41
CA GLU A 294 33.12 -1.40 23.80
C GLU A 294 32.13 -0.68 24.73
N GLU A 295 31.79 -1.34 25.84
CA GLU A 295 30.95 -0.80 26.90
C GLU A 295 31.43 0.59 27.33
N THR A 296 30.51 1.54 27.41
CA THR A 296 30.84 2.88 27.89
C THR A 296 31.25 2.78 29.36
N SER A 297 32.31 3.49 29.76
CA SER A 297 32.82 3.44 31.14
C SER A 297 31.69 3.67 32.14
N ARG A 298 31.48 2.71 33.04
CA ARG A 298 30.46 2.78 34.09
C ARG A 298 30.63 3.99 34.99
N VAL A 299 31.88 4.41 35.22
CA VAL A 299 32.18 5.61 36.01
C VAL A 299 31.59 6.85 35.32
N LEU A 300 31.76 6.99 34.00
CA LEU A 300 31.22 8.12 33.24
C LEU A 300 29.69 8.10 33.20
N ILE A 301 29.08 6.92 33.04
CA ILE A 301 27.62 6.79 33.10
C ILE A 301 27.09 7.22 34.47
N LYS A 302 27.71 6.76 35.56
CA LYS A 302 27.31 7.12 36.93
C LYS A 302 27.47 8.61 37.21
N GLU A 303 28.58 9.21 36.75
CA GLU A 303 28.80 10.64 36.84
C GLU A 303 27.68 11.39 36.11
N GLU A 304 27.31 10.99 34.90
CA GLU A 304 26.16 11.58 34.19
C GLU A 304 24.87 11.42 34.99
N VAL A 305 24.50 10.20 35.41
CA VAL A 305 23.28 9.94 36.20
C VAL A 305 23.21 10.83 37.45
N SER A 306 24.34 11.05 38.13
CA SER A 306 24.41 11.89 39.33
C SER A 306 24.03 13.36 39.08
N THR A 307 24.13 13.83 37.83
CA THR A 307 23.77 15.19 37.42
C THR A 307 22.32 15.35 36.95
N LEU A 308 21.54 14.26 36.94
CA LEU A 308 20.22 14.20 36.28
C LEU A 308 19.04 14.17 37.25
N GLU A 309 19.24 14.56 38.51
CA GLU A 309 18.18 14.49 39.53
C GLU A 309 16.92 15.28 39.12
N ASP A 310 17.09 16.44 38.48
CA ASP A 310 15.98 17.28 37.97
C ASP A 310 15.20 16.63 36.81
N PHE A 311 15.75 15.59 36.19
CA PHE A 311 15.15 14.88 35.06
C PHE A 311 14.57 13.51 35.45
N LYS A 312 14.67 13.13 36.72
CA LYS A 312 14.08 11.89 37.24
C LYS A 312 12.57 12.04 37.29
N VAL A 313 11.86 11.17 36.59
CA VAL A 313 10.39 11.21 36.49
C VAL A 313 9.70 10.17 37.37
N TRP A 314 10.41 9.09 37.72
CA TRP A 314 9.86 8.02 38.55
C TRP A 314 10.95 7.22 39.27
N THR A 315 10.58 6.58 40.36
CA THR A 315 11.41 5.59 41.05
C THR A 315 10.53 4.42 41.49
N GLU A 316 10.87 3.21 41.07
CA GLU A 316 10.21 1.97 41.44
C GLU A 316 11.26 0.99 41.97
N LYS A 317 11.30 0.80 43.29
CA LYS A 317 12.34 0.00 43.97
C LYS A 317 13.75 0.50 43.63
N ASN A 318 14.60 -0.36 43.06
CA ASN A 318 15.96 -0.05 42.61
C ASN A 318 16.00 0.61 41.22
N TYR A 319 14.87 0.72 40.51
CA TYR A 319 14.80 1.32 39.18
C TYR A 319 14.46 2.80 39.23
N GLU A 320 15.22 3.61 38.51
CA GLU A 320 14.99 5.04 38.33
C GLU A 320 14.73 5.34 36.85
N VAL A 321 13.70 6.12 36.58
CA VAL A 321 13.31 6.49 35.22
C VAL A 321 13.62 7.95 35.00
N TYR A 322 14.33 8.25 33.93
CA TYR A 322 14.75 9.60 33.54
C TYR A 322 14.21 9.94 32.15
N ILE A 323 13.91 11.22 31.92
CA ILE A 323 13.62 11.75 30.57
C ILE A 323 14.51 12.97 30.35
N VAL A 324 15.52 12.83 29.49
CA VAL A 324 16.64 13.79 29.44
C VAL A 324 16.95 14.25 28.02
N PRO A 325 17.20 15.56 27.77
CA PRO A 325 17.70 16.03 26.48
C PRO A 325 19.09 15.45 26.17
N THR A 326 19.29 15.04 24.91
CA THR A 326 20.53 14.41 24.43
C THR A 326 21.82 15.11 24.87
N LEU A 327 21.85 16.45 24.87
CA LEU A 327 23.03 17.25 25.22
C LEU A 327 23.52 17.03 26.66
N LYS A 328 22.70 16.48 27.56
CA LYS A 328 23.04 16.22 28.96
C LYS A 328 23.54 14.81 29.22
N ILE A 329 23.43 13.91 28.24
CA ILE A 329 23.66 12.47 28.38
C ILE A 329 24.53 11.88 27.26
N PRO A 330 25.68 12.47 26.88
CA PRO A 330 26.49 11.96 25.78
C PRO A 330 27.02 10.53 25.99
N ASN A 331 27.40 10.14 27.22
CA ASN A 331 27.88 8.80 27.54
C ASN A 331 26.72 7.80 27.66
N ILE A 332 25.63 8.17 28.31
CA ILE A 332 24.40 7.37 28.38
C ILE A 332 23.83 7.14 26.97
N LEU A 333 23.81 8.15 26.09
CA LEU A 333 23.33 7.98 24.71
C LEU A 333 24.21 7.02 23.91
N ARG A 334 25.54 7.13 24.06
CA ARG A 334 26.48 6.18 23.47
C ARG A 334 26.16 4.75 23.94
N GLU A 335 25.87 4.57 25.22
CA GLU A 335 25.55 3.27 25.80
C GLU A 335 24.19 2.73 25.34
N ILE A 336 23.17 3.59 25.23
CA ILE A 336 21.87 3.24 24.65
C ILE A 336 22.06 2.73 23.22
N GLY A 337 22.84 3.43 22.40
CA GLY A 337 23.12 2.99 21.03
C GLY A 337 23.86 1.66 20.95
N ARG A 338 24.77 1.38 21.89
CA ARG A 338 25.46 0.09 22.01
C ARG A 338 24.47 -1.02 22.37
N LEU A 339 23.65 -0.81 23.39
CA LEU A 339 22.67 -1.78 23.89
C LEU A 339 21.56 -2.07 22.89
N ARG A 340 21.10 -1.05 22.13
CA ARG A 340 20.16 -1.22 21.01
C ARG A 340 20.76 -2.13 19.94
N GLU A 341 22.00 -1.89 19.53
CA GLU A 341 22.65 -2.73 18.52
C GLU A 341 22.82 -4.18 19.02
N ILE A 342 23.21 -4.39 20.28
CA ILE A 342 23.30 -5.73 20.87
C ILE A 342 21.95 -6.44 20.81
N THR A 343 20.91 -5.77 21.32
CA THR A 343 19.55 -6.34 21.46
C THR A 343 18.92 -6.62 20.10
N PHE A 344 18.96 -5.67 19.16
CA PHE A 344 18.33 -5.84 17.86
C PHE A 344 19.13 -6.78 16.96
N ARG A 345 20.47 -6.82 17.07
CA ARG A 345 21.28 -7.77 16.28
C ARG A 345 21.02 -9.22 16.70
N GLU A 346 20.78 -9.48 17.99
CA GLU A 346 20.45 -10.82 18.50
C GLU A 346 19.18 -11.40 17.84
N VAL A 347 18.19 -10.55 17.58
CA VAL A 347 16.92 -10.94 16.94
C VAL A 347 16.91 -10.72 15.42
N GLY A 348 18.04 -10.34 14.81
CA GLY A 348 18.19 -10.16 13.36
C GLY A 348 17.69 -8.82 12.79
N GLU A 349 17.33 -7.86 13.65
CA GLU A 349 16.83 -6.52 13.31
C GLU A 349 17.88 -5.41 13.49
N GLY A 350 19.12 -5.75 13.89
CA GLY A 350 20.20 -4.78 14.14
C GLY A 350 20.73 -4.10 12.88
N THR A 351 21.37 -2.94 13.06
CA THR A 351 21.90 -2.13 11.94
C THR A 351 23.14 -2.73 11.28
N ASN A 352 23.78 -3.70 11.94
CA ASN A 352 25.09 -4.28 11.58
C ASN A 352 26.25 -3.26 11.60
N LYS A 353 26.04 -2.07 12.18
CA LYS A 353 27.09 -1.07 12.44
C LYS A 353 27.66 -1.26 13.85
N LYS A 354 28.76 -0.57 14.16
CA LYS A 354 29.35 -0.59 15.52
C LYS A 354 28.42 -0.05 16.64
N ILE A 355 27.41 0.76 16.30
CA ILE A 355 26.46 1.39 17.23
C ILE A 355 25.15 1.70 16.50
N ASP A 356 24.02 1.56 17.19
CA ASP A 356 22.69 1.91 16.68
C ASP A 356 22.26 3.32 17.16
N LEU A 357 22.83 4.33 16.50
CA LEU A 357 22.41 5.73 16.59
C LEU A 357 22.23 6.31 15.18
N ASP A 358 21.29 7.24 15.04
CA ASP A 358 21.03 8.00 13.81
C ASP A 358 21.00 9.52 14.06
N ASN A 359 20.83 10.29 12.98
CA ASN A 359 20.80 11.75 13.03
C ASN A 359 19.57 12.31 13.77
N TYR A 360 18.58 11.48 14.10
CA TYR A 360 17.40 11.91 14.83
C TYR A 360 17.57 11.81 16.35
N ASP A 361 18.45 10.94 16.84
CA ASP A 361 18.72 10.79 18.29
C ASP A 361 19.07 12.13 18.94
N ILE A 362 19.68 13.08 18.23
CA ILE A 362 20.05 14.41 18.74
C ILE A 362 18.85 15.33 19.03
N TYR A 363 17.68 15.07 18.43
CA TYR A 363 16.50 15.93 18.56
C TYR A 363 15.51 15.43 19.62
N TYR A 364 15.69 14.21 20.12
CA TYR A 364 14.81 13.61 21.10
C TYR A 364 15.32 13.80 22.54
N ASN A 365 14.36 13.82 23.47
CA ASN A 365 14.66 13.53 24.87
C ASN A 365 14.64 12.01 25.02
N HIS A 366 15.68 11.43 25.62
CA HIS A 366 15.71 9.99 25.79
C HIS A 366 15.10 9.62 27.14
N LEU A 367 14.16 8.70 27.10
CA LEU A 367 13.72 7.98 28.27
C LEU A 367 14.70 6.83 28.51
N PHE A 368 15.21 6.69 29.72
CA PHE A 368 15.98 5.50 30.09
C PHE A 368 15.68 5.06 31.53
N ILE A 369 15.88 3.77 31.77
CA ILE A 369 15.69 3.12 33.07
C ILE A 369 17.07 2.72 33.58
N TRP A 370 17.42 3.25 34.74
CA TRP A 370 18.65 3.00 35.46
C TRP A 370 18.39 2.02 36.61
N ASP A 371 19.14 0.92 36.66
CA ASP A 371 19.17 0.02 37.82
C ASP A 371 20.25 0.50 38.78
N LYS A 372 19.85 0.98 39.97
CA LYS A 372 20.79 1.49 40.97
C LYS A 372 21.68 0.42 41.58
N ASP A 373 21.20 -0.81 41.69
CA ASP A 373 21.91 -1.88 42.37
C ASP A 373 22.97 -2.47 41.45
N LEU A 374 22.63 -2.61 40.15
CA LEU A 374 23.54 -3.12 39.12
C LEU A 374 24.35 -2.04 38.42
N GLU A 375 24.00 -0.77 38.63
CA GLU A 375 24.61 0.41 38.02
C GLU A 375 24.67 0.29 36.49
N ASN A 376 23.52 -0.04 35.87
CA ASN A 376 23.41 -0.21 34.42
C ASN A 376 22.07 0.27 33.86
N ILE A 377 22.02 0.44 32.53
CA ILE A 377 20.81 0.79 31.80
C ILE A 377 20.08 -0.51 31.43
N VAL A 378 18.81 -0.62 31.82
CA VAL A 378 17.99 -1.82 31.59
C VAL A 378 16.89 -1.62 30.55
N GLY A 379 16.66 -0.38 30.13
CA GLY A 379 15.70 -0.05 29.08
C GLY A 379 15.84 1.40 28.63
N ALA A 380 15.50 1.68 27.37
CA ALA A 380 15.53 3.03 26.83
C ALA A 380 14.55 3.23 25.67
N TYR A 381 14.08 4.47 25.48
CA TYR A 381 13.21 4.89 24.40
C TYR A 381 13.54 6.32 23.94
N ARG A 382 13.17 6.67 22.71
CA ARG A 382 13.28 8.02 22.15
C ARG A 382 12.07 8.88 22.48
#